data_AF-A0A531LGX2-F1
#
_entry.id   AF-A0A531LGX2-F1
#
_cell.length_a   1.000
_cell.length_b   1.000
_cell.length_c   1.000
_cell.angle_alpha   90.00
_cell.angle_beta   90.00
_cell.angle_gamma   90.00
#
_symmetry.space_group_name_H-M   'P 1'
#
loop_
_entity.id
_entity.type
_entity.pdbx_description
1 polymer ?
#
loop_
_entity_poly.entity_id
_entity_poly.type
_entity_poly.pdbx_seq_one_letter_code
_entity_poly.pdbx_strand_id
1 'polypeptide(L)'
;MRKITTATFVSLDGVMQAPGGPEEDPVGGFEFGGWTFHYWDDVGGAFIGETFAKPFALLLGRKTYDIFAAHWPYQKDDPIADRFNAVTKYVATHQPDTLSWQNSQSLGDDVVATLRQLKQEDGPDLLIQGSSELIQTLLANDLI
;
A
#
# COMPACT_ATOMS: atom_id res chain seq x y z
N MET A 1 11.33 17.37 -4.67
CA MET A 1 11.27 16.41 -3.55
C MET A 1 9.96 15.67 -3.63
N ARG A 2 10.02 14.34 -3.75
CA ARG A 2 8.85 13.45 -3.81
C ARG A 2 8.12 13.47 -2.45
N LYS A 3 6.80 13.41 -2.48
CA LYS A 3 5.96 13.30 -1.28
C LYS A 3 5.64 11.85 -0.99
N ILE A 4 5.44 11.54 0.28
CA ILE A 4 4.85 10.27 0.71
C ILE A 4 3.43 10.62 1.18
N THR A 5 2.43 9.96 0.64
CA THR A 5 1.02 10.20 0.96
C THR A 5 0.38 8.90 1.41
N THR A 6 -0.33 8.95 2.52
CA THR A 6 -1.11 7.82 3.03
C THR A 6 -2.55 7.95 2.57
N ALA A 7 -3.05 6.92 1.89
CA ALA A 7 -4.45 6.79 1.49
C ALA A 7 -4.95 5.42 1.95
N THR A 8 -5.66 5.36 3.07
CA THR A 8 -5.93 4.10 3.76
C THR A 8 -7.33 4.08 4.36
N PHE A 9 -7.83 2.87 4.61
CA PHE A 9 -9.07 2.62 5.33
C PHE A 9 -8.77 2.39 6.81
N VAL A 10 -9.49 3.10 7.66
CA VAL A 10 -9.43 2.92 9.12
C VAL A 10 -10.82 2.98 9.70
N SER A 11 -11.17 2.02 10.56
CA SER A 11 -12.43 2.06 11.31
C SER A 11 -12.39 3.14 12.40
N LEU A 12 -13.55 3.46 12.97
CA LEU A 12 -13.65 4.48 14.03
C LEU A 12 -12.82 4.14 15.28
N ASP A 13 -12.66 2.85 15.57
CA ASP A 13 -11.85 2.32 16.67
C ASP A 13 -10.39 2.01 16.27
N GLY A 14 -9.96 2.42 15.08
CA GLY A 14 -8.55 2.42 14.68
C GLY A 14 -8.05 1.15 13.98
N VAL A 15 -8.95 0.31 13.46
CA VAL A 15 -8.61 -0.93 12.77
C VAL A 15 -8.37 -0.68 11.29
N MET A 16 -7.25 -1.20 10.78
CA MET A 16 -6.88 -1.16 9.35
C MET A 16 -6.77 -2.56 8.72
N GLN A 17 -6.97 -3.62 9.51
CA GLN A 17 -6.80 -5.01 9.06
C GLN A 17 -7.96 -5.43 8.15
N ALA A 18 -7.62 -6.17 7.08
CA ALA A 18 -8.54 -6.79 6.13
C ALA A 18 -9.71 -5.90 5.63
N PRO A 19 -9.47 -4.68 5.12
CA PRO A 19 -10.55 -3.81 4.66
C PRO A 19 -11.28 -4.33 3.42
N GLY A 20 -10.61 -5.06 2.51
CA GLY A 20 -11.12 -5.44 1.20
C GLY A 20 -11.93 -6.74 1.20
N GLY A 21 -11.30 -7.87 1.52
CA GLY A 21 -11.93 -9.20 1.42
C GLY A 21 -12.15 -9.90 2.77
N PRO A 22 -13.18 -10.76 2.90
CA PRO A 22 -13.47 -11.51 4.14
C PRO A 22 -12.30 -12.38 4.62
N GLU A 23 -11.47 -12.87 3.69
CA GLU A 23 -10.32 -13.74 3.97
C GLU A 23 -8.97 -13.03 3.77
N GLU A 24 -8.96 -11.70 3.61
CA GLU A 24 -7.76 -10.93 3.24
C GLU A 24 -6.63 -11.04 4.28
N ASP A 25 -6.96 -10.93 5.56
CA ASP A 25 -6.01 -11.08 6.66
C ASP A 25 -6.71 -11.61 7.93
N PRO A 26 -6.87 -12.94 8.08
CA PRO A 26 -7.51 -13.55 9.24
C PRO A 26 -6.57 -13.68 10.46
N VAL A 27 -5.35 -13.14 10.39
CA VAL A 27 -4.35 -13.29 11.46
C VAL A 27 -4.89 -12.81 12.80
N GLY A 28 -4.61 -13.58 13.85
CA GLY A 28 -5.12 -13.30 15.19
C GLY A 28 -6.58 -13.69 15.40
N GLY A 29 -7.22 -14.38 14.44
CA GLY A 29 -8.64 -14.70 14.49
C GLY A 29 -9.52 -13.50 14.17
N PHE A 30 -9.07 -12.60 13.29
CA PHE A 30 -9.84 -11.42 12.92
C PHE A 30 -11.05 -11.81 12.08
N GLU A 31 -12.26 -11.63 12.62
CA GLU A 31 -13.53 -12.10 12.02
C GLU A 31 -14.22 -11.05 11.12
N PHE A 32 -13.69 -9.81 11.06
CA PHE A 32 -14.33 -8.68 10.38
C PHE A 32 -13.70 -8.37 9.02
N GLY A 33 -13.13 -9.35 8.33
CA GLY A 33 -12.57 -9.13 6.99
C GLY A 33 -13.62 -8.58 6.00
N GLY A 34 -13.18 -7.74 5.08
CA GLY A 34 -14.02 -7.12 4.05
C GLY A 34 -14.97 -6.06 4.58
N TRP A 35 -14.70 -5.50 5.76
CA TRP A 35 -15.60 -4.56 6.42
C TRP A 35 -15.88 -3.31 5.60
N THR A 36 -15.03 -2.89 4.66
CA THR A 36 -15.31 -1.71 3.82
C THR A 36 -16.44 -1.92 2.82
N PHE A 37 -16.75 -3.18 2.45
CA PHE A 37 -17.77 -3.49 1.45
C PHE A 37 -19.13 -2.88 1.78
N HIS A 38 -19.50 -2.86 3.07
CA HIS A 38 -20.78 -2.33 3.53
C HIS A 38 -20.84 -0.80 3.59
N TYR A 39 -19.71 -0.11 3.43
CA TYR A 39 -19.59 1.34 3.56
C TYR A 39 -19.15 2.02 2.27
N TRP A 40 -19.06 1.28 1.17
CA TRP A 40 -18.65 1.85 -0.12
C TRP A 40 -19.75 2.74 -0.69
N ASP A 41 -19.39 3.96 -1.07
CA ASP A 41 -20.28 4.93 -1.72
C ASP A 41 -19.57 5.68 -2.86
N ASP A 42 -20.31 6.52 -3.58
CA ASP A 42 -19.78 7.29 -4.71
C ASP A 42 -18.65 8.25 -4.30
N VAL A 43 -18.67 8.74 -3.06
CA VAL A 43 -17.67 9.67 -2.53
C VAL A 43 -16.34 8.94 -2.31
N GLY A 44 -16.38 7.76 -1.67
CA GLY A 44 -15.23 6.90 -1.48
C GLY A 44 -14.66 6.43 -2.81
N GLY A 45 -15.53 6.03 -3.75
CA GLY A 45 -15.12 5.67 -5.11
C GLY A 45 -14.41 6.80 -5.85
N ALA A 46 -14.95 8.02 -5.79
CA ALA A 46 -14.32 9.20 -6.40
C ALA A 46 -12.96 9.52 -5.77
N PHE A 47 -12.85 9.48 -4.45
CA PHE A 47 -11.60 9.70 -3.73
C PHE A 47 -10.51 8.72 -4.14
N ILE A 48 -10.84 7.43 -4.25
CA ILE A 48 -9.93 6.39 -4.70
C ILE A 48 -9.51 6.63 -6.16
N GLY A 49 -10.46 6.96 -7.03
CA GLY A 49 -10.19 7.31 -8.42
C GLY A 49 -9.21 8.50 -8.55
N GLU A 50 -9.43 9.58 -7.80
CA GLU A 50 -8.55 10.74 -7.78
C GLU A 50 -7.17 10.43 -7.23
N THR A 51 -7.11 9.61 -6.17
CA THR A 51 -5.86 9.19 -5.53
C THR A 51 -4.95 8.48 -6.52
N PHE A 52 -5.49 7.55 -7.32
CA PHE A 52 -4.71 6.80 -8.30
C PHE A 52 -4.60 7.49 -9.66
N ALA A 53 -5.28 8.62 -9.89
CA ALA A 53 -5.24 9.33 -11.17
C ALA A 53 -3.86 9.94 -11.48
N LYS A 54 -3.16 10.42 -10.45
CA LYS A 54 -1.82 11.03 -10.57
C LYS A 54 -0.75 9.94 -10.70
N PRO A 55 0.43 10.22 -11.30
CA PRO A 55 1.55 9.29 -11.26
C PRO A 55 1.98 8.99 -9.82
N PHE A 56 2.12 7.71 -9.47
CA PHE A 56 2.58 7.26 -8.16
C PHE A 56 3.55 6.09 -8.29
N ALA A 57 4.32 5.84 -7.23
CA ALA A 57 4.91 4.54 -6.94
C ALA A 57 4.34 4.01 -5.63
N LEU A 58 4.18 2.69 -5.53
CA LEU A 58 3.65 2.07 -4.32
C LEU A 58 4.74 1.98 -3.26
N LEU A 59 4.39 2.32 -2.03
CA LEU A 59 5.19 2.08 -0.83
C LEU A 59 4.44 1.09 0.06
N LEU A 60 5.01 -0.09 0.27
CA LEU A 60 4.32 -1.22 0.89
C LEU A 60 5.14 -1.81 2.04
N GLY A 61 4.47 -2.13 3.14
CA GLY A 61 5.01 -3.07 4.12
C GLY A 61 4.87 -4.51 3.62
N ARG A 62 5.65 -5.45 4.17
CA ARG A 62 5.66 -6.85 3.73
C ARG A 62 4.27 -7.48 3.62
N LYS A 63 3.46 -7.35 4.66
CA LYS A 63 2.13 -7.99 4.68
C LYS A 63 1.21 -7.45 3.59
N THR A 64 1.12 -6.12 3.41
CA THR A 64 0.31 -5.54 2.35
C THR A 64 0.85 -5.93 0.98
N TYR A 65 2.17 -6.01 0.81
CA TYR A 65 2.77 -6.51 -0.42
C TYR A 65 2.31 -7.94 -0.74
N ASP A 66 2.29 -8.86 0.25
CA ASP A 66 1.86 -10.24 0.03
C ASP A 66 0.40 -10.35 -0.40
N ILE A 67 -0.48 -9.62 0.28
CA ILE A 67 -1.90 -9.54 -0.07
C ILE A 67 -2.07 -9.01 -1.49
N PHE A 68 -1.34 -7.93 -1.83
CA PHE A 68 -1.45 -7.28 -3.13
C PHE A 68 -0.87 -8.13 -4.26
N ALA A 69 0.29 -8.75 -4.04
CA ALA A 69 0.94 -9.64 -5.00
C ALA A 69 0.12 -10.91 -5.28
N ALA A 70 -0.68 -11.37 -4.31
CA ALA A 70 -1.59 -12.48 -4.49
C ALA A 70 -2.88 -12.12 -5.27
N HIS A 71 -3.17 -10.83 -5.44
CA HIS A 71 -4.45 -10.35 -5.99
C HIS A 71 -4.28 -9.59 -7.31
N TRP A 72 -3.60 -8.45 -7.30
CA TRP A 72 -3.57 -7.49 -8.41
C TRP A 72 -2.99 -8.02 -9.73
N PRO A 73 -1.97 -8.89 -9.75
CA PRO A 73 -1.48 -9.47 -11.00
C PRO A 73 -2.52 -10.30 -11.76
N TYR A 74 -3.56 -10.77 -11.06
CA TYR A 74 -4.54 -11.72 -11.59
C TYR A 74 -5.88 -11.07 -11.95
N GLN A 75 -6.08 -9.80 -11.58
CA GLN A 75 -7.27 -9.05 -11.95
C GLN A 75 -7.16 -8.57 -13.40
N LYS A 76 -8.19 -8.89 -14.19
CA LYS A 76 -8.31 -8.52 -15.61
C LYS A 76 -9.38 -7.45 -15.76
N ASP A 77 -9.19 -6.57 -16.75
CA ASP A 77 -10.13 -5.50 -17.08
C ASP A 77 -10.43 -4.54 -15.91
N ASP A 78 -9.45 -4.40 -14.99
CA ASP A 78 -9.51 -3.53 -13.82
C ASP A 78 -8.48 -2.39 -13.95
N PRO A 79 -8.93 -1.12 -14.07
CA PRO A 79 -8.02 0.03 -14.24
C PRO A 79 -7.05 0.26 -13.07
N ILE A 80 -7.39 -0.16 -11.85
CA ILE A 80 -6.51 -0.07 -10.68
C ILE A 80 -5.45 -1.16 -10.79
N ALA A 81 -5.84 -2.39 -11.16
CA ALA A 81 -4.91 -3.48 -11.39
C ALA A 81 -3.87 -3.11 -12.45
N ASP A 82 -4.29 -2.53 -13.58
CA ASP A 82 -3.38 -2.07 -14.65
C ASP A 82 -2.34 -1.07 -14.12
N ARG A 83 -2.77 -0.09 -13.33
CA ARG A 83 -1.88 0.90 -12.70
C ARG A 83 -0.93 0.24 -11.71
N PHE A 84 -1.45 -0.59 -10.81
CA PHE A 84 -0.66 -1.23 -9.76
C PHE A 84 0.37 -2.16 -10.36
N ASN A 85 0.02 -2.92 -11.40
CA ASN A 85 0.93 -3.78 -12.11
C ASN A 85 2.03 -2.98 -12.83
N ALA A 86 1.73 -1.79 -13.36
CA ALA A 86 2.71 -0.97 -14.09
C ALA A 86 3.73 -0.24 -13.20
N VAL A 87 3.32 0.30 -12.05
CA VAL A 87 4.16 1.20 -11.24
C VAL A 87 5.30 0.49 -10.49
N THR A 88 6.35 1.22 -10.11
CA THR A 88 7.36 0.72 -9.16
C THR A 88 6.73 0.46 -7.78
N LYS A 89 7.13 -0.63 -7.12
CA LYS A 89 6.76 -0.93 -5.73
C LYS A 89 8.02 -0.96 -4.88
N TYR A 90 8.08 -0.13 -3.85
CA TYR A 90 9.12 -0.15 -2.83
C TYR A 90 8.60 -0.89 -1.61
N VAL A 91 9.29 -1.95 -1.21
CA VAL A 91 8.81 -2.88 -0.20
C VAL A 91 9.74 -2.88 1.02
N ALA A 92 9.19 -2.57 2.19
CA ALA A 92 9.88 -2.78 3.46
C ALA A 92 9.79 -4.27 3.83
N THR A 93 10.90 -5.00 3.73
CA THR A 93 10.96 -6.46 3.91
C THR A 93 12.35 -6.91 4.34
N HIS A 94 12.41 -7.93 5.20
CA HIS A 94 13.66 -8.65 5.52
C HIS A 94 13.96 -9.80 4.56
N GLN A 95 13.08 -10.06 3.58
CA GLN A 95 13.19 -11.16 2.62
C GLN A 95 13.07 -10.63 1.18
N PRO A 96 14.07 -9.87 0.68
CA PRO A 96 14.01 -9.23 -0.63
C PRO A 96 13.91 -10.23 -1.80
N ASP A 97 14.50 -11.41 -1.66
CA ASP A 97 14.56 -12.42 -2.73
C ASP A 97 13.21 -13.10 -3.03
N THR A 98 12.17 -12.80 -2.23
CA THR A 98 10.82 -13.36 -2.36
C THR A 98 9.85 -12.42 -3.07
N LEU A 99 10.32 -11.28 -3.58
CA LEU A 99 9.50 -10.31 -4.29
C LEU A 99 9.22 -10.78 -5.73
N SER A 100 8.12 -11.51 -5.92
CA SER A 100 7.69 -12.05 -7.22
C SER A 100 6.86 -11.11 -8.10
N TRP A 101 6.26 -10.05 -7.54
CA TRP A 101 5.43 -9.12 -8.30
C TRP A 101 6.31 -8.16 -9.10
N GLN A 102 6.02 -7.99 -10.39
CA GLN A 102 6.81 -7.15 -11.28
C GLN A 102 6.99 -5.71 -10.76
N ASN A 103 8.17 -5.13 -11.07
CA ASN A 103 8.59 -3.78 -10.66
C ASN A 103 8.72 -3.59 -9.14
N SER A 104 8.93 -4.67 -8.39
CA SER A 104 9.14 -4.60 -6.94
C SER A 104 10.62 -4.50 -6.58
N GLN A 105 10.95 -3.66 -5.61
CA GLN A 105 12.29 -3.44 -5.11
C GLN A 105 12.24 -3.35 -3.57
N SER A 106 13.24 -3.93 -2.91
CA SER A 106 13.37 -3.79 -1.45
C SER A 106 13.87 -2.39 -1.09
N LEU A 107 13.40 -1.87 0.04
CA LEU A 107 13.94 -0.65 0.68
C LEU A 107 15.25 -0.90 1.43
N GLY A 108 15.69 -2.16 1.52
CA GLY A 108 16.88 -2.57 2.27
C GLY A 108 16.67 -2.55 3.79
N ASP A 109 17.77 -2.67 4.53
CA ASP A 109 17.75 -2.81 5.99
C ASP A 109 17.42 -1.50 6.71
N ASP A 110 17.87 -0.35 6.18
CA ASP A 110 17.55 0.98 6.71
C ASP A 110 16.46 1.67 5.88
N VAL A 111 15.22 1.27 6.15
CA VAL A 111 14.02 1.79 5.47
C VAL A 111 13.94 3.32 5.55
N VAL A 112 14.24 3.91 6.70
CA VAL A 112 14.10 5.37 6.91
C VAL A 112 15.14 6.13 6.10
N ALA A 113 16.40 5.69 6.11
CA ALA A 113 17.45 6.32 5.32
C ALA A 113 17.15 6.22 3.81
N THR A 114 16.75 5.03 3.34
CA THR A 114 16.37 4.81 1.94
C THR A 114 15.22 5.72 1.53
N LEU A 115 14.18 5.86 2.37
CA LEU A 115 13.05 6.75 2.08
C LEU A 115 13.46 8.24 2.04
N ARG A 116 14.36 8.67 2.92
CA ARG A 116 14.89 10.06 2.87
C ARG A 116 15.63 10.32 1.57
N GLN A 117 16.43 9.36 1.09
CA GLN A 117 17.10 9.46 -0.19
C GLN A 117 16.08 9.48 -1.34
N LEU A 118 15.15 8.53 -1.37
CA LEU A 118 14.10 8.45 -2.39
C LEU A 118 13.31 9.75 -2.50
N LYS A 119 13.02 10.44 -1.39
CA LYS A 119 12.34 11.76 -1.43
C LYS A 119 13.14 12.82 -2.19
N GLN A 120 14.48 12.73 -2.23
CA GLN A 120 15.35 13.70 -2.90
C GLN A 120 15.56 13.37 -4.39
N GLU A 121 15.28 12.15 -4.81
CA GLU A 121 15.42 11.70 -6.20
C GLU A 121 14.25 12.15 -7.08
N ASP A 122 14.45 12.09 -8.39
CA ASP A 122 13.39 12.29 -9.38
C ASP A 122 12.45 11.07 -9.43
N GLY A 123 11.17 11.31 -9.68
CA GLY A 123 10.17 10.25 -9.79
C GLY A 123 8.78 10.67 -9.29
N PRO A 124 7.79 9.77 -9.41
CA PRO A 124 6.44 10.04 -8.93
C PRO A 124 6.36 10.02 -7.40
N ASP A 125 5.35 10.65 -6.82
CA ASP A 125 5.11 10.59 -5.38
C ASP A 125 4.89 9.13 -4.91
N LEU A 126 5.19 8.87 -3.65
CA LEU A 126 5.02 7.57 -3.02
C LEU A 126 3.63 7.51 -2.38
N LEU A 127 2.87 6.48 -2.71
CA LEU A 127 1.54 6.24 -2.17
C LEU A 127 1.56 4.97 -1.31
N ILE A 128 1.09 5.09 -0.08
CA ILE A 128 0.96 3.98 0.87
C ILE A 128 -0.51 3.76 1.22
N GLN A 129 -0.97 2.52 1.03
CA GLN A 129 -2.30 2.06 1.48
C GLN A 129 -2.26 1.22 2.77
N GLY A 130 -1.05 0.81 3.15
CA GLY A 130 -0.68 -0.07 4.26
C GLY A 130 0.78 -0.51 4.07
N SER A 131 1.45 -1.14 5.03
CA SER A 131 0.93 -1.65 6.29
C SER A 131 0.88 -0.58 7.38
N SER A 132 0.01 -0.78 8.38
CA SER A 132 -0.08 0.07 9.58
C SER A 132 1.26 0.26 10.28
N GLU A 133 2.08 -0.79 10.41
CA GLU A 133 3.43 -0.71 11.00
C GLU A 133 4.37 0.23 10.22
N LEU A 134 4.32 0.19 8.88
CA LEU A 134 5.12 1.10 8.06
C LEU A 134 4.61 2.53 8.22
N ILE A 135 3.29 2.76 8.24
CA ILE A 135 2.70 4.08 8.49
C ILE A 135 3.15 4.65 9.84
N GLN A 136 3.16 3.84 10.90
CA GLN A 136 3.68 4.24 12.22
C GLN A 136 5.16 4.62 12.16
N THR A 137 5.97 3.87 11.42
CA THR A 137 7.39 4.19 11.19
C THR A 137 7.55 5.53 10.45
N LEU A 138 6.72 5.80 9.46
CA LEU A 138 6.74 7.07 8.70
C LEU A 138 6.37 8.26 9.60
N LEU A 139 5.31 8.14 10.40
CA LEU A 139 4.88 9.16 11.36
C LEU A 139 5.97 9.46 12.39
N ALA A 140 6.58 8.43 12.97
CA ALA A 140 7.63 8.59 13.97
C ALA A 140 8.91 9.28 13.45
N ASN A 141 9.07 9.40 12.13
CA ASN A 141 10.23 9.97 11.47
C ASN A 141 9.92 11.20 10.61
N ASP A 142 8.73 11.79 10.76
CA ASP A 142 8.25 12.96 10.02
C ASP A 142 8.34 12.79 8.49
N LEU A 143 8.07 11.57 8.01
CA LEU A 143 8.14 11.26 6.58
C LEU A 143 6.80 11.48 5.86
N ILE A 144 5.70 11.49 6.61
CA ILE A 144 4.32 11.80 6.19
C ILE A 144 3.70 12.82 7.12
#